data_AF-A0A1Y2JZN1-F1
#
_entry.id   AF-A0A1Y2JZN1-F1
#
_cell.length_a   1.000
_cell.length_b   1.000
_cell.length_c   1.000
_cell.angle_alpha   90.00
_cell.angle_beta   90.00
_cell.angle_gamma   90.00
#
_symmetry.space_group_name_H-M   'P 1'
#
loop_
_entity.id
_entity.type
_entity.pdbx_description
1 polymer ?
#
loop_
_entity_poly.entity_id
_entity_poly.type
_entity_poly.pdbx_seq_one_letter_code
_entity_poly.pdbx_strand_id
1 'polypeptide(L)'
;MQKLPKLVRFLITHAVTGFVLAFVAVQCLILWDVDQLGKLLSGAENGGLAQVILTFFLGLTFASVQMGAAVMLLAERPVPPNRGRFIERMRRWMAPPSSLGLKGAVNPKP
;
A
#
# COMPACT_ATOMS: atom_id res chain seq x y z
N MET A 1 -24.55 7.86 0.34
CA MET A 1 -23.19 7.44 -0.08
C MET A 1 -23.13 5.94 -0.40
N GLN A 2 -24.09 5.40 -1.14
CA GLN A 2 -24.09 4.01 -1.58
C GLN A 2 -23.49 3.94 -3.00
N LYS A 3 -22.51 3.04 -3.21
CA LYS A 3 -21.74 2.75 -4.45
C LYS A 3 -20.41 3.52 -4.69
N LEU A 4 -19.50 3.58 -3.70
CA LEU A 4 -18.07 3.78 -4.02
C LEU A 4 -17.38 2.41 -4.12
N PRO A 5 -16.72 2.07 -5.26
CA PRO A 5 -15.91 0.87 -5.37
C PRO A 5 -14.84 0.83 -4.27
N LYS A 6 -14.55 -0.37 -3.74
CA LYS A 6 -13.66 -0.56 -2.59
C LYS A 6 -12.29 0.11 -2.79
N LEU A 7 -11.74 0.03 -4.00
CA LEU A 7 -10.46 0.64 -4.36
C LEU A 7 -10.52 2.18 -4.37
N VAL A 8 -11.59 2.78 -4.90
CA VAL A 8 -11.74 4.24 -4.92
C VAL A 8 -11.84 4.78 -3.50
N ARG A 9 -12.62 4.12 -2.64
CA ARG A 9 -12.70 4.48 -1.22
C ARG A 9 -11.34 4.38 -0.53
N PHE A 10 -10.62 3.28 -0.77
CA PHE A 10 -9.27 3.08 -0.24
C PHE A 10 -8.32 4.21 -0.65
N LEU A 11 -8.30 4.56 -1.94
CA LEU A 11 -7.45 5.61 -2.49
C LEU A 11 -7.77 6.99 -1.89
N ILE A 12 -9.05 7.36 -1.84
CA ILE A 12 -9.50 8.65 -1.29
C ILE A 12 -9.16 8.74 0.19
N THR A 13 -9.35 7.68 0.97
CA THR A 13 -9.01 7.68 2.39
C THR A 13 -7.52 7.98 2.60
N HIS A 14 -6.63 7.35 1.82
CA HIS A 14 -5.19 7.62 1.94
C HIS A 14 -4.77 8.99 1.40
N ALA A 15 -5.38 9.46 0.32
CA ALA A 15 -5.16 10.81 -0.20
C ALA A 15 -5.56 11.88 0.83
N VAL A 16 -6.72 11.73 1.47
CA VAL A 16 -7.20 12.63 2.53
C VAL A 16 -6.27 12.57 3.74
N THR A 17 -5.83 11.38 4.17
CA THR A 17 -4.87 11.25 5.26
C THR A 17 -3.56 11.98 4.97
N GLY A 18 -3.04 11.87 3.74
CA GLY A 18 -1.84 12.61 3.33
C GLY A 18 -2.05 14.12 3.28
N PHE A 19 -3.19 14.58 2.79
CA PHE A 19 -3.50 16.00 2.76
C PHE A 19 -3.63 16.61 4.17
N VAL A 20 -4.30 15.91 5.09
CA VAL A 20 -4.42 16.33 6.50
C VAL A 20 -3.04 16.41 7.17
N LEU A 21 -2.18 15.41 6.93
CA LEU A 21 -0.81 15.44 7.45
C LEU A 21 -0.01 16.63 6.91
N ALA A 22 -0.14 16.94 5.61
CA ALA A 22 0.50 18.11 5.02
C ALA A 22 -0.05 19.42 5.57
N PHE A 23 -1.35 19.54 5.81
CA PHE A 23 -1.93 20.72 6.45
C PHE A 23 -1.28 20.97 7.81
N VAL A 24 -1.17 19.93 8.64
CA VAL A 24 -0.49 20.02 9.95
C VAL A 24 0.97 20.42 9.77
N ALA A 25 1.69 19.81 8.83
CA ALA A 25 3.09 20.14 8.56
C ALA A 25 3.27 21.60 8.14
N VAL A 26 2.42 22.12 7.24
CA VAL A 26 2.46 23.52 6.79
C VAL A 26 2.19 24.47 7.93
N GLN A 27 1.19 24.18 8.79
CA GLN A 27 0.95 25.02 9.97
C GLN A 27 2.15 25.01 10.93
N CYS A 28 2.80 23.85 11.13
CA CYS A 28 4.05 23.80 11.89
C CYS A 28 5.16 24.65 11.27
N LEU A 29 5.33 24.63 9.93
CA LEU A 29 6.32 25.45 9.23
C LEU A 29 6.07 26.97 9.42
N ILE A 30 4.81 27.39 9.35
CA ILE A 30 4.41 28.80 9.52
C ILE A 30 4.56 29.24 10.97
N LEU A 31 4.10 28.43 11.93
CA LEU A 31 4.15 28.77 13.36
C LEU A 31 5.58 28.83 13.91
N TRP A 32 6.47 27.96 13.43
CA TRP A 32 7.89 28.00 13.79
C TRP A 32 8.73 28.91 12.90
N ASP A 33 8.10 29.63 11.96
CA ASP A 33 8.75 30.56 11.03
C ASP A 33 10.02 29.95 10.39
N VAL A 34 9.89 28.71 9.91
CA VAL A 34 11.03 27.96 9.35
C VAL A 34 11.54 28.70 8.12
N ASP A 35 12.81 29.09 8.13
CA ASP A 35 13.42 29.90 7.07
C ASP A 35 12.66 31.21 6.77
N GLN A 36 12.05 31.80 7.80
CA GLN A 36 11.23 33.01 7.71
C GLN A 36 9.99 32.85 6.80
N LEU A 37 9.53 31.63 6.53
CA LEU A 37 8.33 31.37 5.72
C LEU A 37 7.10 32.13 6.25
N GLY A 38 6.86 32.09 7.56
CA GLY A 38 5.74 32.78 8.18
C GLY A 38 5.79 34.29 7.91
N LYS A 39 6.98 34.89 8.09
CA LYS A 39 7.22 36.30 7.73
C LYS A 39 7.01 36.58 6.25
N LEU A 40 7.54 35.73 5.36
CA LEU A 40 7.39 35.86 3.91
C LEU A 40 5.92 35.82 3.48
N LEU A 41 5.15 34.90 4.07
CA LEU A 41 3.70 34.81 3.86
C LEU A 41 2.99 36.06 4.35
N SER A 42 3.32 36.57 5.53
CA SER A 42 2.69 37.78 6.07
C SER A 42 3.06 39.08 5.33
N GLY A 43 4.21 39.12 4.65
CA GLY A 43 4.63 40.26 3.84
C GLY A 43 4.06 40.27 2.42
N ALA A 44 3.46 39.17 1.95
CA ALA A 44 2.82 39.11 0.65
C ALA A 44 1.53 39.95 0.61
N GLU A 45 1.24 40.61 -0.52
CA GLU A 45 0.02 41.42 -0.73
C GLU A 45 -1.26 40.67 -0.35
N ASN A 46 -1.26 39.35 -0.53
CA ASN A 46 -2.32 38.47 -0.05
C ASN A 46 -1.74 37.21 0.62
N GLY A 47 -1.21 37.38 1.83
CA GLY A 47 -0.65 36.27 2.62
C GLY A 47 -1.60 35.09 2.85
N GLY A 48 -2.90 35.34 2.91
CA GLY A 48 -3.92 34.29 3.00
C GLY A 48 -3.96 33.41 1.74
N LEU A 49 -3.93 34.02 0.54
CA LEU A 49 -3.83 33.25 -0.72
C LEU A 49 -2.52 32.48 -0.81
N ALA A 50 -1.40 33.10 -0.42
CA ALA A 50 -0.10 32.43 -0.41
C ALA A 50 -0.13 31.18 0.50
N GLN A 51 -0.77 31.28 1.68
CA GLN A 51 -0.91 30.16 2.61
C GLN A 51 -1.75 29.02 1.99
N VAL A 52 -2.86 29.36 1.34
CA VAL A 52 -3.72 28.38 0.68
C VAL A 52 -2.98 27.67 -0.44
N ILE A 53 -2.27 28.43 -1.29
CA ILE A 53 -1.48 27.88 -2.40
C ILE A 53 -0.37 26.96 -1.88
N LEU A 54 0.40 27.41 -0.90
CA LEU A 54 1.45 26.60 -0.26
C LEU A 54 0.87 25.29 0.30
N THR A 55 -0.21 25.41 1.06
CA THR A 55 -0.90 24.26 1.68
C THR A 55 -1.44 23.30 0.63
N PHE A 56 -1.97 23.82 -0.47
CA PHE A 56 -2.50 23.01 -1.56
C PHE A 56 -1.40 22.22 -2.27
N PHE A 57 -0.30 22.87 -2.66
CA PHE A 57 0.79 22.19 -3.36
C PHE A 57 1.53 21.17 -2.48
N LEU A 58 1.85 21.52 -1.23
CA LEU A 58 2.40 20.55 -0.28
C LEU A 58 1.37 19.46 0.03
N GLY A 59 0.11 19.84 0.21
CA GLY A 59 -1.03 18.94 0.42
C GLY A 59 -1.13 17.85 -0.64
N LEU A 60 -1.11 18.24 -1.92
CA LEU A 60 -1.14 17.31 -3.04
C LEU A 60 0.10 16.40 -3.07
N THR A 61 1.27 16.92 -2.70
CA THR A 61 2.51 16.15 -2.67
C THR A 61 2.43 15.02 -1.62
N PHE A 62 2.00 15.32 -0.40
CA PHE A 62 1.83 14.31 0.65
C PHE A 62 0.67 13.35 0.37
N ALA A 63 -0.44 13.85 -0.18
CA ALA A 63 -1.55 13.00 -0.63
C ALA A 63 -1.09 11.98 -1.68
N SER A 64 -0.26 12.40 -2.64
CA SER A 64 0.34 11.53 -3.65
C SER A 64 1.26 10.47 -3.03
N VAL A 65 2.15 10.85 -2.11
CA VAL A 65 3.04 9.90 -1.41
C VAL A 65 2.25 8.88 -0.60
N GLN A 66 1.24 9.30 0.18
CA GLN A 66 0.42 8.38 0.99
C GLN A 66 -0.39 7.43 0.10
N MET A 67 -0.93 7.94 -1.00
CA MET A 67 -1.61 7.13 -2.00
C MET A 67 -0.66 6.08 -2.62
N GLY A 68 0.55 6.48 -3.03
CA GLY A 68 1.57 5.57 -3.56
C GLY A 68 1.98 4.50 -2.56
N ALA A 69 2.23 4.89 -1.30
CA ALA A 69 2.55 3.97 -0.21
C ALA A 69 1.42 2.95 0.01
N ALA A 70 0.17 3.42 0.03
CA ALA A 70 -1.00 2.55 0.18
C ALA A 70 -1.12 1.52 -0.95
N VAL A 71 -0.87 1.93 -2.20
CA VAL A 71 -0.86 1.03 -3.35
C VAL A 71 0.26 -0.01 -3.23
N MET A 72 1.47 0.39 -2.84
CA MET A 72 2.60 -0.54 -2.65
C MET A 72 2.34 -1.54 -1.52
N LEU A 73 1.67 -1.11 -0.44
CA LEU A 73 1.32 -1.96 0.70
C LEU A 73 0.14 -2.91 0.44
N LEU A 74 -0.61 -2.70 -0.64
CA LEU A 74 -1.68 -3.60 -1.07
C LEU A 74 -1.14 -4.89 -1.71
N ALA A 75 0.16 -4.94 -2.04
CA ALA A 75 0.79 -6.12 -2.63
C ALA A 75 0.53 -7.38 -1.78
N GLU A 76 0.16 -8.47 -2.46
CA GLU A 76 -0.23 -9.71 -1.81
C GLU A 76 0.89 -10.25 -0.92
N ARG A 77 0.53 -10.55 0.33
CA ARG A 77 1.43 -11.28 1.21
C ARG A 77 1.71 -12.64 0.57
N PRO A 78 2.99 -13.08 0.48
CA PRO A 78 3.31 -14.38 -0.06
C PRO A 78 2.49 -15.43 0.68
N VAL A 79 1.61 -16.14 -0.05
CA VAL A 79 0.80 -17.20 0.51
C VAL A 79 1.77 -18.23 1.09
N PRO A 80 1.80 -18.47 2.41
CA PRO A 80 2.70 -19.48 2.96
C PRO A 80 2.35 -20.81 2.28
N PRO A 81 3.35 -21.60 1.83
CA PRO A 81 3.08 -22.85 1.17
C PRO A 81 2.18 -23.68 2.09
N ASN A 82 1.01 -24.07 1.57
CA ASN A 82 0.07 -24.92 2.29
C ASN A 82 0.87 -26.13 2.80
N ARG A 83 1.08 -26.21 4.13
CA ARG A 83 2.02 -27.15 4.77
C ARG A 83 1.73 -28.58 4.33
N GLY A 84 0.45 -28.91 4.08
CA GLY A 84 0.02 -30.19 3.52
C GLY A 84 0.48 -30.45 2.08
N ARG A 85 0.44 -29.44 1.18
CA ARG A 85 0.93 -29.59 -0.20
C ARG A 85 2.45 -29.66 -0.29
N PHE A 86 3.16 -28.97 0.60
CA PHE A 86 4.62 -29.05 0.67
C PHE A 86 5.08 -30.43 1.14
N ILE A 87 4.46 -30.96 2.21
CA ILE A 87 4.73 -32.32 2.71
C ILE A 87 4.35 -33.37 1.66
N GLU A 88 3.22 -33.22 0.97
CA GLU A 88 2.82 -34.16 -0.10
C GLU A 88 3.79 -34.10 -1.28
N ARG A 89 4.26 -32.91 -1.67
CA ARG A 89 5.27 -32.76 -2.72
C ARG A 89 6.57 -33.41 -2.29
N MET A 90 7.07 -33.12 -1.09
CA MET A 90 8.29 -33.76 -0.57
C MET A 90 8.12 -35.28 -0.47
N ARG A 91 6.98 -35.79 0.00
CA ARG A 91 6.67 -37.22 0.06
C ARG A 91 6.73 -37.87 -1.32
N ARG A 92 6.23 -37.21 -2.36
CA ARG A 92 6.32 -37.69 -3.75
C ARG A 92 7.75 -37.70 -4.29
N TRP A 93 8.57 -36.70 -3.94
CA TRP A 93 9.99 -36.66 -4.34
C TRP A 93 10.85 -37.68 -3.59
N MET A 94 10.49 -37.99 -2.34
CA MET A 94 11.15 -38.98 -1.49
C MET A 94 10.58 -40.40 -1.68
N ALA A 95 9.51 -40.57 -2.45
CA ALA A 95 8.96 -41.87 -2.74
C ALA A 95 9.94 -42.64 -3.65
N PRO A 96 10.36 -43.86 -3.28
CA PRO A 96 11.22 -44.65 -4.14
C PRO A 96 10.52 -44.93 -5.49
N PRO A 97 11.22 -44.84 -6.62
CA PRO A 97 10.64 -44.95 -7.96
C PRO A 97 9.94 -46.29 -8.26
N SER A 98 10.06 -47.29 -7.38
CA SER A 98 9.43 -48.60 -7.50
C SER A 98 7.94 -48.64 -7.13
N SER A 99 7.37 -47.60 -6.51
CA SER A 99 5.93 -47.59 -6.17
C SER A 99 5.01 -47.05 -7.27
N LEU A 100 5.57 -46.51 -8.36
CA LEU A 100 4.82 -45.90 -9.47
C LEU A 100 4.46 -46.90 -10.60
N GLY A 101 4.92 -48.15 -10.54
CA GLY A 101 4.76 -49.12 -11.63
C GLY A 101 4.19 -50.49 -11.26
N LEU A 102 3.96 -50.81 -9.98
CA LEU A 102 3.62 -52.19 -9.56
C LEU A 102 2.18 -52.42 -9.08
N LYS A 103 1.32 -51.39 -9.12
CA LYS A 103 -0.11 -51.58 -8.80
C LYS A 103 -0.98 -51.99 -9.99
N GLY A 104 -0.42 -52.04 -11.20
CA GLY A 104 -1.13 -52.44 -12.43
C GLY A 104 -0.75 -53.82 -12.98
N ALA A 105 0.26 -54.50 -12.42
CA ALA A 105 0.83 -55.72 -13.00
C ALA A 105 0.47 -57.03 -12.25
N VAL A 106 -0.43 -56.98 -11.26
CA VAL A 106 -0.95 -58.16 -10.56
C VAL A 106 -2.45 -58.24 -10.81
N ASN A 107 -2.80 -58.70 -12.01
CA ASN A 107 -4.09 -59.34 -12.24
C ASN A 107 -3.92 -60.38 -13.35
N PRO A 108 -3.48 -61.61 -13.02
CA PRO A 108 -3.67 -62.72 -13.95
C PRO A 108 -5.17 -63.01 -13.98
N LYS A 109 -5.84 -62.59 -15.05
CA LYS A 109 -7.19 -63.10 -15.33
C LYS A 109 -7.09 -64.61 -15.58
N PRO A 110 -8.04 -65.41 -15.05
CA PRO A 110 -8.09 -66.85 -15.23
C PRO A 110 -8.36 -67.25 -16.69
#